data_AF-A0A944GP51-F1
#
_entry.id   AF-A0A944GP51-F1
#
_cell.length_a   1.000
_cell.length_b   1.000
_cell.length_c   1.000
_cell.angle_alpha   90.00
_cell.angle_beta   90.00
_cell.angle_gamma   90.00
#
_symmetry.space_group_name_H-M   'P 1'
#
loop_
_entity.id
_entity.type
_entity.pdbx_description
1 polymer ?
#
loop_
_entity_poly.entity_id
_entity_poly.type
_entity_poly.pdbx_seq_one_letter_code
_entity_poly.pdbx_strand_id
1 'polypeptide(L)'
;QKFEVSIDEPLNVDWDGNELLLSDVLGTDDDVVSVDIETEAEKRMLLEAVEKLDEREKLIMELRFGLNNRPEKTQKEVADMIGISQSYISRLEKRIIKRLKNEMEKLCT
;
A
#
# COMPACT_ATOMS: atom_id res chain seq x y z
N GLN A 1 -4.75 40.15 11.82
CA GLN A 1 -6.00 39.86 11.10
C GLN A 1 -6.20 38.36 11.24
N LYS A 2 -7.21 37.91 12.02
CA LYS A 2 -7.54 36.48 12.13
C LYS A 2 -8.18 36.07 10.79
N PHE A 3 -7.58 35.12 10.09
CA PHE A 3 -8.26 34.44 9.01
C PHE A 3 -9.29 33.50 9.65
N GLU A 4 -10.56 33.90 9.62
CA GLU A 4 -11.65 32.95 9.85
C GLU A 4 -11.75 32.11 8.58
N VAL A 5 -11.23 30.90 8.65
CA VAL A 5 -11.37 29.90 7.59
C VAL A 5 -12.71 29.21 7.81
N SER A 6 -13.60 29.26 6.82
CA SER A 6 -14.91 28.60 6.88
C SER A 6 -14.75 27.09 6.71
N ILE A 7 -15.48 26.29 7.51
CA ILE A 7 -15.43 24.82 7.45
C ILE A 7 -16.00 24.27 6.13
N ASP A 8 -16.85 25.06 5.46
CA ASP A 8 -17.55 24.66 4.24
C ASP A 8 -16.82 25.09 2.94
N GLU A 9 -15.59 25.61 3.02
CA GLU A 9 -14.83 25.98 1.82
C GLU A 9 -14.01 24.78 1.27
N PRO A 10 -14.08 24.52 -0.05
CA PRO A 10 -13.35 23.44 -0.68
C PRO A 10 -11.83 23.72 -0.69
N LEU A 11 -11.03 22.75 -0.24
CA LEU A 11 -9.58 22.86 -0.13
C LEU A 11 -8.86 22.67 -1.46
N ASN A 12 -9.34 21.72 -2.27
CA ASN A 12 -8.82 21.33 -3.57
C ASN A 12 -9.82 20.37 -4.25
N VAL A 13 -9.74 20.24 -5.58
CA VAL A 13 -10.44 19.23 -6.36
C VAL A 13 -9.50 18.05 -6.58
N ASP A 14 -9.96 16.82 -6.35
CA ASP A 14 -9.19 15.63 -6.71
C ASP A 14 -9.08 15.46 -8.25
N TRP A 15 -8.27 14.51 -8.70
CA TRP A 15 -8.09 14.18 -10.12
C TRP A 15 -9.35 13.66 -10.84
N ASP A 16 -10.45 13.42 -10.11
CA ASP A 16 -11.74 12.90 -10.60
C ASP A 16 -12.87 13.95 -10.47
N GLY A 17 -12.54 15.16 -10.00
CA GLY A 17 -13.44 16.31 -9.95
C GLY A 17 -14.30 16.40 -8.69
N ASN A 18 -14.01 15.64 -7.64
CA ASN A 18 -14.74 15.76 -6.37
C ASN A 18 -14.15 16.87 -5.50
N GLU A 19 -15.04 17.67 -4.90
CA GLU A 19 -14.68 18.76 -3.99
C GLU A 19 -14.33 18.18 -2.61
N LEU A 20 -13.06 18.31 -2.19
CA LEU A 20 -12.63 17.93 -0.84
C LEU A 20 -12.92 19.06 0.16
N LEU A 21 -13.75 18.78 1.16
CA LEU A 21 -14.07 19.73 2.24
C LEU A 21 -13.08 19.59 3.41
N LEU A 22 -12.85 20.68 4.15
CA LEU A 22 -11.97 20.65 5.34
C LEU A 22 -12.53 19.76 6.46
N SER A 23 -13.85 19.54 6.47
CA SER A 23 -14.53 18.58 7.34
C SER A 23 -14.10 17.13 7.11
N ASP A 24 -13.71 16.77 5.88
CA ASP A 24 -13.31 15.41 5.51
C ASP A 24 -11.88 15.08 5.97
N VAL A 25 -11.08 16.12 6.27
CA VAL A 25 -9.71 16.00 6.80
C VAL A 25 -9.70 15.95 8.33
N LEU A 26 -10.77 16.42 8.97
CA LEU A 26 -10.94 16.44 10.43
C LEU A 26 -11.94 15.36 10.85
N GLY A 27 -11.58 14.08 10.64
CA GLY A 27 -12.37 12.92 11.05
C GLY A 27 -12.62 12.86 12.56
N THR A 28 -13.70 12.20 12.96
CA THR A 28 -14.11 12.00 14.36
C THR A 28 -13.34 10.87 15.04
N ASP A 29 -13.20 10.94 16.38
CA ASP A 29 -12.39 9.99 17.18
C ASP A 29 -12.80 8.51 17.01
N ASP A 30 -14.05 8.21 16.66
CA ASP A 30 -14.52 6.82 16.39
C ASP A 30 -14.01 6.26 15.05
N ASP A 31 -13.65 7.11 14.08
CA ASP A 31 -13.11 6.67 12.79
C ASP A 31 -11.65 6.25 12.91
N VAL A 32 -10.89 6.81 13.85
CA VAL A 32 -9.47 6.47 14.05
C VAL A 32 -9.32 4.99 14.45
N VAL A 33 -10.16 4.50 15.35
CA VAL A 33 -10.08 3.12 15.85
C VAL A 33 -10.53 2.11 14.79
N SER A 34 -11.56 2.44 14.00
CA SER A 34 -12.05 1.55 12.94
C SER A 34 -11.07 1.45 11.77
N VAL A 35 -10.49 2.59 11.35
CA VAL A 35 -9.47 2.67 10.30
C VAL A 35 -8.20 1.90 10.70
N ASP A 36 -7.76 2.00 11.95
CA ASP A 36 -6.60 1.26 12.46
C ASP A 36 -6.82 -0.27 12.44
N ILE A 37 -8.02 -0.73 12.82
CA ILE A 37 -8.38 -2.16 12.82
C ILE A 37 -8.49 -2.70 11.39
N GLU A 38 -9.12 -1.95 10.48
CA GLU A 38 -9.24 -2.30 9.07
C GLU A 38 -7.86 -2.40 8.42
N THR A 39 -6.98 -1.43 8.69
CA THR A 39 -5.59 -1.41 8.21
C THR A 39 -4.80 -2.63 8.70
N GLU A 40 -4.95 -3.02 9.97
CA GLU A 40 -4.25 -4.20 10.52
C GLU A 40 -4.81 -5.52 9.93
N ALA A 41 -6.12 -5.59 9.66
CA ALA A 41 -6.73 -6.75 9.01
C ALA A 41 -6.26 -6.90 7.55
N GLU A 42 -6.26 -5.81 6.78
CA GLU A 42 -5.74 -5.78 5.41
C GLU A 42 -4.26 -6.15 5.34
N LYS A 43 -3.45 -5.61 6.27
CA LYS A 43 -2.04 -5.94 6.39
C LYS A 43 -1.82 -7.43 6.65
N ARG A 44 -2.62 -8.03 7.54
CA ARG A 44 -2.57 -9.48 7.79
C ARG A 44 -2.93 -10.28 6.54
N MET A 45 -3.98 -9.90 5.83
CA MET A 45 -4.37 -10.56 4.57
C MET A 45 -3.28 -10.47 3.52
N LEU A 46 -2.63 -9.30 3.37
CA LEU A 46 -1.51 -9.13 2.45
C LEU A 46 -0.33 -10.03 2.82
N LEU A 47 0.04 -10.11 4.11
CA LEU A 47 1.11 -10.98 4.59
C LEU A 47 0.78 -12.46 4.32
N GLU A 48 -0.45 -12.90 4.60
CA GLU A 48 -0.90 -14.27 4.29
C GLU A 48 -0.88 -14.58 2.80
N ALA A 49 -1.20 -13.61 1.93
CA ALA A 49 -1.12 -13.77 0.49
C ALA A 49 0.34 -13.86 0.00
N VAL A 50 1.24 -13.06 0.58
CA VAL A 50 2.68 -13.12 0.31
C VAL A 50 3.27 -14.46 0.74
N GLU A 51 2.82 -15.03 1.86
CA GLU A 51 3.24 -16.37 2.33
C GLU A 51 2.87 -17.50 1.36
N LYS A 52 1.88 -17.30 0.47
CA LYS A 52 1.47 -18.27 -0.56
C LYS A 52 2.24 -18.12 -1.89
N LEU A 53 3.13 -17.14 -2.00
CA LEU A 53 4.02 -17.00 -3.14
C LEU A 53 5.07 -18.11 -3.13
N ASP A 54 5.70 -18.36 -4.28
CA ASP A 54 6.87 -19.24 -4.27
C ASP A 54 8.03 -18.59 -3.49
N GLU A 55 8.96 -19.42 -3.00
CA GLU A 55 10.11 -18.98 -2.19
C GLU A 55 10.86 -17.77 -2.78
N ARG A 56 10.98 -17.73 -4.11
CA ARG A 56 11.73 -16.68 -4.79
C ARG A 56 10.94 -15.39 -4.87
N GLU A 57 9.67 -15.48 -5.27
CA GLU A 57 8.74 -14.35 -5.31
C GLU A 57 8.53 -13.75 -3.91
N LYS A 58 8.38 -14.61 -2.90
CA LYS A 58 8.30 -14.21 -1.48
C LYS A 58 9.55 -13.46 -1.05
N LEU A 59 10.74 -14.00 -1.29
CA LEU A 59 12.01 -13.32 -0.95
C LEU A 59 12.14 -11.95 -1.64
N ILE A 60 11.74 -11.83 -2.90
CA ILE A 60 11.73 -10.56 -3.62
C ILE A 60 10.80 -9.56 -2.92
N MET A 61 9.58 -9.97 -2.57
CA MET A 61 8.62 -9.10 -1.88
C MET A 61 9.11 -8.69 -0.49
N GLU A 62 9.67 -9.62 0.29
CA GLU A 62 10.23 -9.32 1.62
C GLU A 62 11.34 -8.27 1.54
N LEU A 63 12.27 -8.41 0.59
CA LEU A 63 13.37 -7.45 0.44
C LEU A 63 12.91 -6.11 -0.14
N ARG A 64 11.96 -6.10 -1.08
CA ARG A 64 11.54 -4.86 -1.76
C ARG A 64 10.67 -3.96 -0.91
N PHE A 65 9.86 -4.54 -0.04
CA PHE A 65 8.87 -3.83 0.76
C PHE A 65 9.10 -3.95 2.27
N GLY A 66 10.23 -4.54 2.67
CA GLY A 66 10.61 -4.66 4.08
C GLY A 66 9.68 -5.56 4.90
N LEU A 67 9.09 -6.59 4.27
CA LEU A 67 8.20 -7.52 4.96
C LEU A 67 9.02 -8.45 5.86
N ASN A 68 8.35 -9.08 6.84
CA ASN A 68 8.98 -9.99 7.81
C ASN A 68 10.20 -9.37 8.54
N ASN A 69 10.07 -8.09 8.91
CA ASN A 69 11.11 -7.30 9.61
C ASN A 69 12.44 -7.22 8.86
N ARG A 70 12.42 -7.33 7.52
CA ARG A 70 13.61 -7.09 6.70
C ARG A 70 13.72 -5.61 6.35
N PRO A 71 14.95 -5.08 6.17
CA PRO A 71 15.13 -3.75 5.61
C PRO A 71 14.71 -3.75 4.14
N GLU A 72 13.99 -2.70 3.73
CA GLU A 72 13.67 -2.47 2.33
C GLU A 72 14.95 -2.26 1.49
N LYS A 73 14.88 -2.68 0.23
CA LYS A 73 15.97 -2.59 -0.75
C LYS A 73 15.41 -2.19 -2.08
N THR A 74 16.15 -1.41 -2.86
CA THR A 74 15.79 -1.03 -4.23
C THR A 74 15.76 -2.23 -5.19
N GLN A 75 15.10 -2.08 -6.34
CA GLN A 75 15.09 -3.12 -7.39
C GLN A 75 16.51 -3.51 -7.85
N LYS A 76 17.43 -2.54 -7.87
CA LYS A 76 18.83 -2.76 -8.24
C LYS A 76 19.55 -3.60 -7.18
N GLU A 77 19.41 -3.25 -5.91
CA GLU A 77 20.05 -4.01 -4.83
C GLU A 77 19.53 -5.44 -4.74
N VAL A 78 18.22 -5.66 -4.92
CA VAL A 78 17.63 -7.00 -4.96
C VAL A 78 18.11 -7.78 -6.19
N ALA A 79 18.21 -7.13 -7.35
CA ALA A 79 18.79 -7.72 -8.56
C ALA A 79 20.23 -8.17 -8.35
N ASP A 80 21.06 -7.31 -7.74
CA ASP A 80 22.47 -7.59 -7.44
C ASP A 80 22.60 -8.77 -6.45
N MET A 81 21.71 -8.86 -5.45
CA MET A 81 21.70 -9.96 -4.48
C MET A 81 21.27 -11.32 -5.09
N ILE A 82 20.27 -11.32 -5.97
CA ILE A 82 19.69 -12.53 -6.55
C ILE A 82 20.44 -12.97 -7.82
N GLY A 83 21.26 -12.10 -8.41
CA GLY A 83 22.02 -12.41 -9.62
C GLY A 83 21.18 -12.38 -10.89
N ILE A 84 20.21 -11.46 -10.98
CA ILE A 84 19.37 -11.23 -12.16
C ILE A 84 19.33 -9.75 -12.52
N SER A 85 18.83 -9.39 -13.71
CA SER A 85 18.74 -7.99 -14.08
C SER A 85 17.65 -7.25 -13.30
N GLN A 86 17.88 -5.96 -13.00
CA GLN A 86 16.88 -5.08 -12.39
C GLN A 86 15.59 -5.02 -13.23
N SER A 87 15.68 -5.03 -14.56
CA SER A 87 14.50 -5.11 -15.44
C SER A 87 13.70 -6.41 -15.24
N TYR A 88 14.35 -7.53 -14.95
CA TYR A 88 13.66 -8.78 -14.64
C TYR A 88 12.98 -8.73 -13.27
N ILE A 89 13.63 -8.17 -12.25
CA ILE A 89 13.00 -7.85 -10.95
C ILE A 89 11.74 -6.98 -11.14
N SER A 90 11.85 -5.89 -11.91
CA SER A 90 10.72 -4.98 -12.19
C SER A 90 9.53 -5.71 -12.83
N ARG A 91 9.79 -6.65 -13.75
CA ARG A 91 8.75 -7.47 -14.39
C ARG A 91 8.13 -8.48 -13.42
N LEU A 92 8.92 -9.07 -12.52
CA LEU A 92 8.42 -9.99 -11.50
C LEU A 92 7.54 -9.25 -10.49
N GLU A 93 8.00 -8.12 -9.93
CA GLU A 93 7.23 -7.29 -9.00
C GLU A 93 5.85 -6.94 -9.55
N LYS A 94 5.78 -6.41 -10.78
CA LYS A 94 4.50 -6.05 -11.41
C LYS A 94 3.54 -7.24 -11.51
N ARG A 95 4.07 -8.44 -11.78
CA ARG A 95 3.27 -9.66 -11.90
C ARG A 95 2.77 -10.14 -10.54
N ILE A 96 3.65 -10.16 -9.55
CA ILE A 96 3.35 -10.57 -8.18
C ILE A 96 2.30 -9.61 -7.59
N ILE A 97 2.51 -8.30 -7.68
CA ILE A 97 1.56 -7.29 -7.18
C ILE A 97 0.20 -7.45 -7.85
N LYS A 98 0.15 -7.66 -9.16
CA LYS A 98 -1.11 -7.90 -9.86
C LYS A 98 -1.82 -9.15 -9.36
N ARG A 99 -1.09 -10.23 -9.08
CA ARG A 99 -1.64 -11.46 -8.50
C ARG A 99 -2.20 -11.21 -7.10
N LEU A 100 -1.42 -10.58 -6.22
CA LEU A 100 -1.82 -10.27 -4.84
C LEU A 100 -3.08 -9.39 -4.83
N LYS A 101 -3.13 -8.34 -5.67
CA LYS A 101 -4.30 -7.48 -5.80
C LYS A 101 -5.55 -8.27 -6.18
N ASN A 102 -5.45 -9.13 -7.21
CA ASN A 102 -6.57 -9.97 -7.65
C ASN A 102 -7.00 -10.99 -6.58
N GLU A 103 -6.08 -11.47 -5.74
CA GLU A 103 -6.41 -12.37 -4.63
C GLU A 103 -7.14 -11.63 -3.50
N MET A 104 -6.70 -10.41 -3.18
CA MET A 104 -7.35 -9.56 -2.17
C MET A 104 -8.76 -9.12 -2.61
N GLU A 105 -8.94 -8.70 -3.87
CA GLU A 105 -10.27 -8.32 -4.41
C GLU A 105 -11.29 -9.47 -4.30
N LYS A 106 -10.84 -10.72 -4.50
CA LYS A 106 -11.71 -11.91 -4.37
C LYS A 106 -12.08 -12.25 -2.93
N LEU A 107 -11.29 -11.82 -1.95
CA LEU A 107 -11.57 -12.07 -0.53
C LEU A 107 -12.53 -11.02 0.06
N CYS A 108 -12.57 -9.83 -0.55
CA CYS A 108 -13.49 -8.75 -0.17
C CYS A 108 -14.84 -8.78 -0.91
N THR A 109 -15.06 -9.77 -1.80
CA THR A 109 -16.34 -9.98 -2.53
C THR A 109 -17.09 -11.18 -1.97
#